data_AF-A0ABD1FEM6-F1
#
_entry.id   AF-A0ABD1FEM6-F1
#
_cell.length_a   1.000
_cell.length_b   1.000
_cell.length_c   1.000
_cell.angle_alpha   90.00
_cell.angle_beta   90.00
_cell.angle_gamma   90.00
#
_symmetry.space_group_name_H-M   'P 1'
#
loop_
_entity.id
_entity.type
_entity.pdbx_description
1 polymer ?
#
loop_
_entity_poly.entity_id
_entity_poly.type
_entity_poly.pdbx_seq_one_letter_code
_entity_poly.pdbx_strand_id
1 'polypeptide(L)'
;MWKKVASEIDNPQDLYITVIWDEISLKYGFTYCSSSDKMIGFEDWGCKRKRKFADHVIVFYIRLLASGNQMPIGCGFCNGTTNAVQLKWCIQNWIYLLNTAGFKPVVTICDQDGTNMSAINTLITENNTRRSKKHQNPWKNVGASTVSRMLSTQVVGEGAEGERDKASADNIR
;
A
#
# COMPACT_ATOMS: atom_id res chain seq x y z
N MET A 1 -18.82 0.41 11.05
CA MET A 1 -18.02 -0.81 11.32
C MET A 1 -16.63 -0.45 11.85
N TRP A 2 -15.72 0.13 11.05
CA TRP A 2 -14.35 0.44 11.49
C TRP A 2 -14.22 1.34 12.73
N LYS A 3 -15.13 2.32 12.90
CA LYS A 3 -15.19 3.14 14.12
C LYS A 3 -15.38 2.31 15.39
N LYS A 4 -16.18 1.25 15.31
CA LYS A 4 -16.44 0.35 16.44
C LYS A 4 -15.18 -0.46 16.77
N VAL A 5 -14.52 -0.98 15.75
CA VAL A 5 -13.26 -1.72 15.92
C VAL A 5 -12.18 -0.83 16.55
N ALA A 6 -12.03 0.41 16.08
CA ALA A 6 -11.07 1.35 16.65
C ALA A 6 -11.39 1.69 18.12
N SER A 7 -12.67 1.78 18.50
CA SER A 7 -13.08 2.04 19.88
C SER A 7 -12.92 0.85 20.82
N GLU A 8 -12.86 -0.36 20.28
CA GLU A 8 -12.66 -1.61 21.03
C GLU A 8 -11.16 -1.93 21.24
N ILE A 9 -10.25 -1.13 20.69
CA ILE A 9 -8.82 -1.28 20.93
C ILE A 9 -8.47 -0.75 22.33
N ASP A 10 -8.08 -1.65 23.21
CA ASP A 10 -7.75 -1.33 24.60
C ASP A 10 -6.47 -0.49 24.74
N ASN A 11 -5.47 -0.75 23.91
CA ASN A 11 -4.18 -0.06 23.96
C ASN A 11 -4.16 1.13 22.98
N PRO A 12 -4.02 2.38 23.44
CA PRO A 12 -3.98 3.54 22.55
C PRO A 12 -2.83 3.52 21.54
N GLN A 13 -1.72 2.81 21.83
CA GLN A 13 -0.60 2.67 20.90
C GLN A 13 -0.95 1.78 19.70
N ASP A 14 -1.92 0.89 19.85
CA ASP A 14 -2.41 0.01 18.78
C ASP A 14 -3.28 0.74 17.76
N LEU A 15 -3.67 1.99 18.03
CA LEU A 15 -4.26 2.87 17.03
C LEU A 15 -3.25 3.31 15.96
N TYR A 16 -1.95 3.26 16.25
CA TYR A 16 -0.91 3.52 15.25
C TYR A 16 -0.68 2.28 14.41
N ILE A 17 -0.93 2.41 13.11
CA ILE A 17 -0.97 1.26 12.21
C ILE A 17 -0.09 1.47 10.98
N THR A 18 0.31 0.35 10.41
CA THR A 18 0.85 0.25 9.06
C THR A 18 -0.25 -0.28 8.15
N VAL A 19 -0.37 0.28 6.95
CA VAL A 19 -1.23 -0.26 5.89
C VAL A 19 -0.37 -1.04 4.93
N ILE A 20 -0.73 -2.27 4.64
CA ILE A 20 0.06 -3.16 3.78
C ILE A 20 -0.84 -3.72 2.71
N TRP A 21 -0.33 -3.85 1.49
CA TRP A 21 -1.03 -4.53 0.41
C TRP A 21 -0.08 -5.33 -0.47
N ASP A 22 -0.65 -6.34 -1.12
CA ASP A 22 0.04 -7.20 -2.06
C ASP A 22 -0.93 -7.77 -3.11
N GLU A 23 -0.40 -8.21 -4.24
CA GLU A 23 -1.15 -8.81 -5.34
C GLU A 23 -0.98 -10.35 -5.32
N ILE A 24 -2.11 -11.06 -5.41
CA ILE A 24 -2.15 -12.52 -5.41
C ILE A 24 -2.78 -12.97 -6.73
N SER A 25 -2.06 -13.79 -7.50
CA SER A 25 -2.62 -14.41 -8.70
C SER A 25 -3.69 -15.45 -8.35
N LEU A 26 -4.80 -15.41 -9.08
CA LEU A 26 -5.94 -16.30 -8.95
C LEU A 26 -5.99 -17.28 -10.13
N LYS A 27 -6.52 -18.48 -9.87
CA LYS A 27 -7.02 -19.33 -10.94
C LYS A 27 -8.37 -18.80 -11.41
N TYR A 28 -8.59 -18.82 -12.72
CA TYR A 28 -9.90 -18.53 -13.27
C TYR A 28 -10.97 -19.41 -12.63
N GLY A 29 -12.05 -18.77 -12.18
CA GLY A 29 -13.19 -19.42 -11.58
C GLY A 29 -14.40 -18.53 -11.70
N PHE A 30 -15.54 -19.12 -12.04
CA PHE A 30 -16.79 -18.39 -12.21
C PHE A 30 -17.90 -19.12 -11.47
N THR A 31 -18.43 -18.50 -10.41
CA THR A 31 -19.44 -19.11 -9.56
C THR A 31 -20.57 -18.14 -9.31
N TYR A 32 -21.79 -18.64 -9.23
CA TYR A 32 -22.93 -17.83 -8.81
C TYR A 32 -23.10 -17.92 -7.29
N CYS A 33 -23.19 -16.76 -6.63
CA CYS A 33 -23.44 -16.66 -5.21
C CYS A 33 -24.88 -16.24 -4.96
N SER A 34 -25.73 -17.19 -4.60
CA SER A 34 -27.17 -16.99 -4.37
C SER A 34 -27.48 -16.01 -3.25
N SER A 35 -26.68 -16.00 -2.18
CA SER A 35 -26.89 -15.11 -1.03
C SER A 35 -26.72 -13.63 -1.38
N SER A 36 -25.93 -13.33 -2.40
CA SER A 36 -25.64 -11.96 -2.84
C SER A 36 -26.23 -11.63 -4.21
N ASP A 37 -26.96 -12.58 -4.82
CA ASP A 37 -27.48 -12.54 -6.19
C ASP A 37 -26.44 -12.01 -7.20
N LYS A 38 -25.22 -12.56 -7.12
CA LYS A 38 -24.08 -12.09 -7.91
C LYS A 38 -23.30 -13.27 -8.46
N MET A 39 -22.90 -13.11 -9.72
CA MET A 39 -21.80 -13.87 -10.27
C MET A 39 -20.50 -13.46 -9.57
N ILE A 40 -19.58 -14.38 -9.31
CA ILE A 40 -18.23 -14.18 -8.74
C ILE A 40 -17.23 -14.64 -9.80
N GLY A 41 -16.06 -13.99 -9.86
CA GLY A 41 -15.04 -14.28 -10.87
C GLY A 41 -14.87 -13.18 -11.92
N PHE A 42 -15.56 -12.05 -11.77
CA PHE A 42 -15.31 -10.85 -12.56
C PHE A 42 -14.54 -9.81 -11.75
N GLU A 43 -13.88 -8.90 -12.46
CA GLU A 43 -13.25 -7.70 -11.91
C GLU A 43 -14.26 -6.90 -11.08
N ASP A 44 -13.93 -6.72 -9.80
CA ASP A 44 -14.78 -6.08 -8.81
C ASP A 44 -13.92 -5.37 -7.76
N TRP A 45 -14.06 -4.05 -7.71
CA TRP A 45 -13.33 -3.19 -6.78
C TRP A 45 -14.20 -2.69 -5.63
N GLY A 46 -15.40 -3.27 -5.46
CA GLY A 46 -16.41 -2.84 -4.50
C GLY A 46 -17.20 -1.61 -4.95
N CYS A 47 -16.55 -0.66 -5.63
CA CYS A 47 -17.21 0.54 -6.17
C CYS A 47 -17.59 0.42 -7.65
N LYS A 48 -16.85 -0.40 -8.41
CA LYS A 48 -17.05 -0.59 -9.84
C LYS A 48 -16.76 -2.03 -10.21
N ARG A 49 -17.70 -2.60 -10.95
CA ARG A 49 -17.61 -3.96 -11.49
C ARG A 49 -17.50 -3.91 -13.01
N LYS A 50 -16.64 -4.73 -13.60
CA LYS A 50 -16.49 -4.84 -15.06
C LYS A 50 -16.71 -6.30 -15.48
N ARG A 51 -17.22 -6.53 -16.69
CA ARG A 51 -17.40 -7.87 -17.26
C ARG A 51 -16.08 -8.44 -17.82
N LYS A 52 -15.02 -8.41 -17.00
CA LYS A 52 -13.71 -8.99 -17.29
C LYS A 52 -13.41 -10.04 -16.25
N PHE A 53 -12.84 -11.18 -16.63
CA PHE A 53 -12.52 -12.24 -15.67
C PHE A 53 -11.42 -11.79 -14.72
N ALA A 54 -11.62 -11.92 -13.42
CA ALA A 54 -10.56 -11.64 -12.47
C ALA A 54 -9.55 -12.79 -12.47
N ASP A 55 -8.28 -12.44 -12.61
CA ASP A 55 -7.13 -13.35 -12.57
C ASP A 55 -6.12 -12.93 -11.48
N HIS A 56 -6.33 -11.78 -10.84
CA HIS A 56 -5.55 -11.31 -9.71
C HIS A 56 -6.48 -10.73 -8.63
N VAL A 57 -6.02 -10.75 -7.39
CA VAL A 57 -6.65 -10.04 -6.28
C VAL A 57 -5.60 -9.21 -5.55
N ILE A 58 -5.90 -7.93 -5.36
CA ILE A 58 -5.13 -7.09 -4.46
C ILE A 58 -5.75 -7.14 -3.07
N VAL A 59 -4.94 -7.45 -2.06
CA VAL A 59 -5.39 -7.58 -0.68
C VAL A 59 -4.79 -6.47 0.16
N PHE A 60 -5.61 -5.87 1.02
CA PHE A 60 -5.19 -4.84 1.98
C PHE A 60 -5.36 -5.36 3.40
N TYR A 61 -4.35 -5.15 4.23
CA TYR A 61 -4.38 -5.43 5.65
C TYR A 61 -3.74 -4.29 6.43
N ILE A 62 -4.11 -4.20 7.71
CA ILE A 62 -3.45 -3.32 8.66
C ILE A 62 -2.63 -4.15 9.62
N ARG A 63 -1.48 -3.61 10.01
CA ARG A 63 -0.66 -4.13 11.11
C ARG A 63 -0.57 -3.10 12.21
N LEU A 64 -0.96 -3.48 13.41
CA LEU A 64 -0.86 -2.64 14.60
C LEU A 64 0.61 -2.57 15.01
N LEU A 65 1.13 -1.37 15.23
CA LEU A 65 2.57 -1.18 15.46
C LEU A 65 3.02 -1.65 16.85
N ALA A 66 2.16 -1.53 17.87
CA ALA A 66 2.52 -1.89 19.25
C ALA A 66 2.38 -3.38 19.52
N SER A 67 1.23 -3.97 19.21
CA SER A 67 0.97 -5.41 19.39
C SER A 67 1.53 -6.29 18.26
N GLY A 68 1.76 -5.72 17.07
CA GLY A 68 2.16 -6.48 15.89
C GLY A 68 1.01 -7.24 15.21
N ASN A 69 -0.20 -7.19 15.78
CA ASN A 69 -1.39 -7.86 15.28
C ASN A 69 -1.76 -7.39 13.87
N GLN A 70 -2.38 -8.28 13.09
CA GLN A 70 -2.76 -8.01 11.70
C GLN A 70 -4.24 -8.28 11.48
N MET A 71 -4.87 -7.47 10.64
CA MET A 71 -6.28 -7.64 10.28
C MET A 71 -6.48 -7.29 8.80
N PRO A 72 -7.14 -8.17 8.01
CA PRO A 72 -7.51 -7.83 6.64
C PRO A 72 -8.59 -6.75 6.66
N ILE A 73 -8.44 -5.73 5.81
CA ILE A 73 -9.41 -4.64 5.71
C ILE A 73 -10.24 -4.70 4.43
N GLY A 74 -9.72 -5.33 3.38
CA GLY A 74 -10.48 -5.59 2.17
C GLY A 74 -9.64 -6.08 1.01
N CYS A 75 -10.29 -6.35 -0.10
CA CYS A 75 -9.65 -6.77 -1.33
C CYS A 75 -10.33 -6.16 -2.56
N GLY A 76 -9.62 -6.17 -3.68
CA GLY A 76 -10.14 -5.83 -5.00
C GLY A 76 -9.75 -6.90 -6.01
N PHE A 77 -10.67 -7.29 -6.88
CA PHE A 77 -10.45 -8.28 -7.93
C PHE A 77 -10.16 -7.57 -9.25
N CYS A 78 -9.06 -7.94 -9.91
CA CYS A 78 -8.57 -7.33 -11.14
C CYS A 78 -8.33 -8.35 -12.26
N ASN A 79 -8.41 -7.85 -13.50
CA ASN A 79 -8.03 -8.58 -14.70
C ASN A 79 -6.69 -8.01 -15.20
N GLY A 80 -5.66 -8.86 -15.25
CA GLY A 80 -4.26 -8.48 -15.42
C GLY A 80 -3.73 -7.64 -14.27
N THR A 81 -2.65 -6.92 -14.55
CA THR A 81 -1.99 -6.04 -13.60
C THR A 81 -2.92 -4.90 -13.16
N THR A 82 -2.93 -4.64 -11.86
CA THR A 82 -3.66 -3.52 -11.26
C THR A 82 -3.33 -2.19 -11.96
N ASN A 83 -4.34 -1.36 -12.24
CA ASN A 83 -4.08 -0.02 -12.80
C ASN A 83 -3.54 0.91 -11.69
N ALA A 84 -2.36 1.51 -11.90
CA ALA A 84 -1.74 2.41 -10.91
C ALA A 84 -2.64 3.57 -10.46
N VAL A 85 -3.47 4.13 -11.35
CA VAL A 85 -4.46 5.17 -11.01
C VAL A 85 -5.51 4.59 -10.06
N GLN A 86 -6.00 3.39 -10.34
CA GLN A 86 -7.01 2.73 -9.51
C GLN A 86 -6.46 2.34 -8.14
N LEU A 87 -5.24 1.79 -8.10
CA LEU A 87 -4.53 1.50 -6.87
C LEU A 87 -4.35 2.75 -6.00
N LYS A 88 -3.92 3.86 -6.61
CA LYS A 88 -3.82 5.16 -5.92
C LYS A 88 -5.12 5.53 -5.21
N TRP A 89 -6.24 5.42 -5.91
CA TRP A 89 -7.56 5.70 -5.34
C TRP A 89 -7.91 4.75 -4.18
N CYS A 90 -7.61 3.44 -4.32
CA CYS A 90 -7.82 2.46 -3.25
C CYS A 90 -7.01 2.82 -2.00
N ILE A 91 -5.72 3.12 -2.14
CA ILE A 91 -4.84 3.52 -1.04
C ILE A 91 -5.38 4.77 -0.34
N GLN A 92 -5.74 5.81 -1.11
CA GLN A 92 -6.30 7.05 -0.56
C GLN A 92 -7.61 6.81 0.20
N ASN A 93 -8.51 6.00 -0.36
CA ASN A 93 -9.78 5.67 0.27
C ASN A 93 -9.59 4.89 1.57
N TRP A 94 -8.70 3.89 1.59
CA TRP A 94 -8.40 3.14 2.81
C TRP A 94 -7.80 4.03 3.89
N ILE A 95 -6.81 4.85 3.55
CA ILE A 95 -6.20 5.80 4.49
C ILE A 95 -7.27 6.77 5.04
N TYR A 96 -8.16 7.27 4.19
CA TYR A 96 -9.26 8.14 4.62
C TYR A 96 -10.23 7.44 5.58
N LEU A 97 -10.68 6.22 5.23
CA LEU A 97 -11.60 5.43 6.05
C LEU A 97 -10.99 5.06 7.40
N LEU A 98 -9.70 4.69 7.43
CA LEU A 98 -8.98 4.36 8.66
C LEU A 98 -8.80 5.59 9.56
N ASN A 99 -8.41 6.73 8.99
CA ASN A 99 -8.30 7.99 9.73
C ASN A 99 -9.64 8.43 10.34
N THR A 100 -10.71 8.38 9.54
CA THR A 100 -12.06 8.74 10.02
C THR A 100 -12.62 7.74 11.03
N ALA A 101 -12.08 6.52 11.08
CA ALA A 101 -12.42 5.51 12.07
C ALA A 101 -11.72 5.74 13.43
N GLY A 102 -10.60 6.45 13.47
CA GLY A 102 -9.81 6.70 14.69
C GLY A 102 -8.43 6.05 14.69
N PHE A 103 -8.12 5.24 13.66
CA PHE A 103 -6.75 4.77 13.45
C PHE A 103 -5.84 5.90 12.98
N LYS A 104 -4.54 5.71 13.17
CA LYS A 104 -3.48 6.64 12.77
C LYS A 104 -2.53 5.91 11.83
N PRO A 105 -2.83 5.83 10.51
CA PRO A 105 -1.92 5.27 9.52
C PRO A 105 -0.61 6.06 9.49
N VAL A 106 0.49 5.37 9.74
CA VAL A 106 1.83 5.96 9.85
C VAL A 106 2.63 5.75 8.57
N VAL A 107 2.56 4.53 8.06
CA VAL A 107 3.40 4.02 6.99
C VAL A 107 2.59 3.05 6.15
N THR A 108 2.93 3.02 4.88
CA THR A 108 2.41 2.08 3.90
C THR A 108 3.53 1.14 3.46
N ILE A 109 3.23 -0.14 3.26
CA ILE A 109 4.19 -1.13 2.76
C ILE A 109 3.57 -1.87 1.56
N CYS A 110 4.37 -2.08 0.53
CA CYS A 110 4.04 -2.85 -0.66
C CYS A 110 5.33 -3.44 -1.25
N ASP A 111 5.19 -4.33 -2.24
CA ASP A 111 6.34 -4.79 -3.02
C ASP A 111 6.88 -3.68 -3.95
N GLN A 112 7.94 -4.00 -4.69
CA GLN A 112 8.61 -3.08 -5.62
C GLN A 112 8.11 -3.23 -7.07
N ASP A 113 6.91 -3.77 -7.28
CA ASP A 113 6.38 -3.87 -8.64
C ASP A 113 6.17 -2.48 -9.26
N GLY A 114 6.20 -2.44 -10.60
CA GLY A 114 6.11 -1.18 -11.34
C GLY A 114 4.82 -0.40 -11.05
N THR A 115 3.73 -1.11 -10.75
CA THR A 115 2.42 -0.52 -10.48
C THR A 115 2.41 0.17 -9.12
N ASN A 116 2.86 -0.50 -8.07
CA ASN A 116 2.94 0.06 -6.72
C ASN A 116 3.88 1.27 -6.72
N MET A 117 5.06 1.15 -7.33
CA MET A 117 6.01 2.25 -7.44
C MET A 117 5.41 3.46 -8.18
N SER A 118 4.70 3.24 -9.28
CA SER A 118 4.01 4.30 -10.03
C SER A 118 2.91 4.99 -9.20
N ALA A 119 2.08 4.21 -8.50
CA ALA A 119 1.01 4.75 -7.65
C ALA A 119 1.57 5.58 -6.49
N ILE A 120 2.60 5.09 -5.80
CA ILE A 120 3.25 5.78 -4.68
C ILE A 120 3.95 7.05 -5.14
N ASN A 121 4.71 7.01 -6.24
CA ASN A 121 5.37 8.20 -6.80
C ASN A 121 4.36 9.28 -7.20
N THR A 122 3.21 8.87 -7.74
CA THR A 122 2.11 9.79 -8.06
C THR A 122 1.57 10.45 -6.78
N LEU A 123 1.35 9.68 -5.70
CA LEU A 123 0.91 10.23 -4.40
C LEU A 123 1.90 11.22 -3.81
N ILE A 124 3.19 10.89 -3.83
CA ILE A 124 4.26 11.76 -3.34
C ILE A 124 4.28 13.08 -4.12
N THR A 125 4.22 12.99 -5.46
CA THR A 125 4.23 14.15 -6.35
C THR A 125 3.01 15.05 -6.12
N GLU A 126 1.81 14.47 -6.01
CA GLU A 126 0.59 15.21 -5.72
C GLU A 126 0.66 15.92 -4.36
N ASN A 127 1.17 15.24 -3.33
CA ASN A 127 1.30 15.80 -1.99
C ASN A 127 2.32 16.96 -1.96
N ASN A 128 3.48 16.79 -2.59
CA ASN A 128 4.50 17.83 -2.70
C ASN A 128 3.97 19.05 -3.46
N THR A 129 3.22 18.84 -4.54
CA THR A 129 2.56 19.92 -5.28
C THR A 129 1.53 20.67 -4.42
N ARG A 130 0.77 19.95 -3.57
CA ARG A 130 -0.18 20.58 -2.65
C ARG A 130 0.53 21.41 -1.56
N ARG A 131 1.69 20.96 -1.08
CA ARG A 131 2.51 21.67 -0.10
C ARG A 131 3.13 22.94 -0.67
N SER A 132 3.68 22.87 -1.89
CA SER A 132 4.28 24.03 -2.56
C SER A 132 3.26 25.14 -2.83
N LYS A 133 2.05 24.79 -3.28
CA LYS A 133 0.93 25.73 -3.45
C LYS A 133 0.48 26.42 -2.16
N LYS A 134 0.73 25.81 -1.00
CA LYS A 134 0.39 26.35 0.32
C LYS A 134 1.52 27.18 0.96
N HIS A 135 2.62 27.45 0.25
CA HIS A 135 3.84 28.08 0.79
C HIS A 135 4.42 27.36 2.02
N GLN A 136 4.12 26.06 2.17
CA GLN A 136 4.70 25.26 3.24
C GLN A 136 6.02 24.68 2.73
N ASN A 137 7.13 25.33 3.09
CA ASN A 137 8.47 24.87 2.74
C ASN A 137 8.72 23.51 3.42
N PRO A 138 9.23 22.49 2.69
CA PRO A 138 9.45 21.15 3.24
C PRO A 138 10.47 21.08 4.39
N TRP A 139 11.28 22.14 4.58
CA TRP A 139 12.39 22.15 5.53
C TRP A 139 12.30 23.22 6.64
N LYS A 140 11.25 24.07 6.68
CA LYS A 140 11.17 25.17 7.67
C LYS A 140 10.39 24.86 8.96
N ASN A 141 9.80 23.67 9.09
CA ASN A 141 9.12 23.24 10.32
C ASN A 141 9.89 22.15 11.08
N VAL A 142 11.22 22.07 10.93
CA VAL A 142 12.08 21.30 11.85
C VAL A 142 12.42 22.17 13.06
N GLY A 143 11.37 22.70 13.69
CA GLY A 143 11.41 23.26 15.04
C GLY A 143 10.78 22.21 15.95
N ALA A 144 11.53 21.76 16.95
CA ALA A 144 11.16 20.72 17.90
C ALA A 144 9.71 20.85 18.41
N SER A 145 8.77 20.04 17.89
CA SER A 145 7.52 19.59 18.54
C SER A 145 6.46 18.99 17.60
N THR A 146 6.63 18.99 16.27
CA THR A 146 5.67 18.30 15.38
C THR A 146 6.40 17.43 14.37
N VAL A 147 6.59 16.16 14.74
CA VAL A 147 7.24 15.15 13.89
C VAL A 147 6.41 14.97 12.62
N SER A 148 6.99 15.40 11.51
CA SER A 148 6.53 15.17 10.15
C SER A 148 6.33 13.66 9.94
N ARG A 149 5.07 13.19 9.98
CA ARG A 149 4.71 11.79 9.75
C ARG A 149 3.86 11.73 8.50
N MET A 150 4.52 11.65 7.35
CA MET A 150 3.93 11.11 6.13
C MET A 150 5.04 10.52 5.27
N LEU A 151 5.04 9.19 5.22
CA LEU A 151 5.72 8.32 4.26
C LEU A 151 7.25 8.41 4.22
N SER A 152 7.90 7.81 5.22
CA SER A 152 9.23 7.23 5.00
C SER A 152 9.04 5.79 4.50
N THR A 153 9.18 5.59 3.19
CA THR A 153 9.46 4.26 2.65
C THR A 153 10.91 3.93 3.02
N GLN A 154 11.13 3.02 3.97
CA GLN A 154 12.46 2.46 4.18
C GLN A 154 12.73 1.47 3.05
N VAL A 155 13.58 1.88 2.11
CA VAL A 155 14.26 0.98 1.19
C VAL A 155 15.38 0.33 1.99
N VAL A 156 15.23 -0.95 2.32
CA VAL A 156 16.38 -1.75 2.78
C VAL A 156 17.13 -2.17 1.52
N GLY A 157 18.15 -1.39 1.16
CA GLY A 157 19.13 -1.76 0.15
C GLY A 157 20.21 -2.62 0.79
N GLU A 158 20.39 -3.84 0.28
CA GLU A 158 21.61 -4.60 0.49
C GLU A 158 22.77 -3.84 -0.18
N GLY A 159 23.88 -3.71 0.56
CA GLY A 159 25.05 -2.95 0.16
C GLY A 159 25.77 -3.55 -1.05
N ALA A 160 26.29 -2.64 -1.87
CA ALA A 160 27.18 -2.91 -2.98
C ALA A 160 28.64 -2.93 -2.53
N GLU A 161 29.41 -3.88 -3.04
CA GLU A 161 30.84 -3.78 -3.40
C GLU A 161 31.00 -4.70 -4.62
N GLY A 162 31.67 -4.38 -5.73
CA GLY A 162 32.66 -3.35 -6.03
C GLY A 162 33.52 -3.94 -7.16
N GLU A 163 33.62 -3.20 -8.26
CA GLU A 163 34.18 -3.60 -9.56
C GLU A 163 35.72 -3.45 -9.63
N ARG A 164 36.36 -4.28 -10.50
CA ARG A 164 37.75 -4.23 -11.06
C ARG A 164 38.82 -4.96 -10.22
N ASP A 165 39.62 -5.86 -10.80
CA ASP A 165 40.67 -5.56 -11.79
C ASP A 165 40.92 -6.66 -12.84
N LYS A 166 41.28 -6.19 -14.05
CA LYS A 166 41.95 -6.98 -15.11
C LYS A 166 43.47 -6.87 -14.92
N ALA A 167 44.15 -8.00 -14.77
CA ALA A 167 45.56 -8.21 -15.13
C ALA A 167 45.73 -9.72 -15.38
N SER A 168 45.82 -10.15 -16.64
CA SER A 168 47.07 -10.47 -17.35
C SER A 168 47.78 -11.74 -16.86
N ALA A 169 47.75 -12.74 -17.75
CA ALA A 169 48.81 -13.69 -18.09
C ALA A 169 49.24 -14.79 -17.11
N ASP A 170 49.48 -15.94 -17.75
CA ASP A 170 50.42 -17.00 -17.41
C ASP A 170 50.02 -18.12 -16.45
N ASN A 171 49.73 -19.26 -17.11
CA ASN A 171 50.50 -20.51 -17.00
C ASN A 171 50.37 -21.28 -15.67
N ILE A 172 49.85 -22.50 -15.74
CA ILE A 172 50.47 -23.74 -15.20
C ILE A 172 49.65 -24.94 -15.71
N ARG A 173 50.34 -25.73 -16.56
CA ARG A 173 50.23 -27.17 -16.88
C ARG A 173 48.87 -27.83 -17.14
#